data_AF-A0A8S3TUM9-F1
#
_entry.id   AF-A0A8S3TUM9-F1
#
_cell.length_a   1.000
_cell.length_b   1.000
_cell.length_c   1.000
_cell.angle_alpha   90.00
_cell.angle_beta   90.00
_cell.angle_gamma   90.00
#
_symmetry.space_group_name_H-M   'P 1'
#
loop_
_entity.id
_entity.type
_entity.pdbx_description
1 polymer ?
#
loop_
_entity_poly.entity_id
_entity_poly.type
_entity_poly.pdbx_seq_one_letter_code
_entity_poly.pdbx_strand_id
1 'polypeptide(L)'
;MLDVVQPHLKPGQTFVLAGCLDTGKCYGVSFTSDAFEIEQLRSNHEETLIWLHVNKSQYSNILVFSPDTDVYFIGLSLISGPLSSKNILVQKNMIAERAQYLNLNDLAHSLTRDPDVTGVSNLAKCIQVLYICSGCDYVSFFVGFGKAFFFSTFFQYAQFISGLQPKSVGMLCDTSPNSKDDGFLAFLRLIGSLYFKKHITEFLPEFVTLVTYLKMFFINVQN
;
A
#
# COMPACT_ATOMS: atom_id res chain seq x y z
N MET A 1 -10.59 27.11 5.15
CA MET A 1 -10.87 25.67 4.92
C MET A 1 -12.07 25.20 5.75
N LEU A 2 -12.16 25.56 7.03
CA LEU A 2 -13.34 25.33 7.89
C LEU A 2 -14.68 25.74 7.22
N ASP A 3 -14.77 26.98 6.73
CA ASP A 3 -15.97 27.52 6.05
C ASP A 3 -16.33 26.78 4.75
N VAL A 4 -15.38 26.07 4.15
CA VAL A 4 -15.59 25.28 2.93
C VAL A 4 -16.22 23.94 3.26
N VAL A 5 -15.84 23.32 4.39
CA VAL A 5 -16.27 21.96 4.73
C VAL A 5 -17.59 21.97 5.48
N GLN A 6 -17.82 22.98 6.32
CA GLN A 6 -18.98 23.08 7.21
C GLN A 6 -20.35 22.95 6.49
N PRO A 7 -20.60 23.55 5.31
CA PRO A 7 -21.87 23.39 4.59
C PRO A 7 -22.13 21.97 4.07
N HIS A 8 -21.10 21.13 4.04
CA HIS A 8 -21.18 19.75 3.53
C HIS A 8 -21.31 18.69 4.62
N LEU A 9 -21.27 19.08 5.90
CA LEU A 9 -21.45 18.16 7.02
C LEU A 9 -22.93 17.84 7.22
N LYS A 10 -23.22 16.59 7.60
CA LYS A 10 -24.55 16.13 8.02
C LYS A 10 -24.60 15.93 9.54
N PRO A 11 -25.80 15.93 10.16
CA PRO A 11 -25.95 15.62 11.58
C PRO A 11 -25.24 14.31 11.95
N GLY A 12 -24.44 14.34 13.01
CA GLY A 12 -23.65 13.20 13.49
C GLY A 12 -22.30 13.00 12.79
N GLN A 13 -21.94 13.85 11.81
CA GLN A 13 -20.61 13.82 11.20
C GLN A 13 -19.65 14.79 11.89
N THR A 14 -18.42 14.31 12.05
CA THR A 14 -17.28 15.12 12.47
C THR A 14 -16.24 15.06 11.37
N PHE A 15 -15.82 16.22 10.89
CA PHE A 15 -14.67 16.35 10.02
C PHE A 15 -13.44 16.66 10.84
N VAL A 16 -12.35 15.96 10.57
CA VAL A 16 -11.06 16.21 11.22
C VAL A 16 -10.08 16.63 10.14
N LEU A 17 -9.56 17.84 10.28
CA LEU A 17 -8.44 18.31 9.50
C LEU A 17 -7.15 17.96 10.24
N ALA A 18 -6.36 17.06 9.66
CA ALA A 18 -5.03 16.69 10.14
C ALA A 18 -4.02 16.90 9.01
N GLY A 19 -2.91 17.60 9.30
CA GLY A 19 -1.93 18.04 8.29
C GLY A 19 -2.22 19.43 7.71
N CYS A 20 -1.21 20.11 7.16
CA CYS A 20 -1.29 21.43 6.52
C CYS A 20 -1.59 22.66 7.39
N LEU A 21 -1.24 22.66 8.68
CA LEU A 21 -1.25 23.90 9.47
C LEU A 21 0.14 24.15 10.06
N ASP A 22 0.70 25.33 9.77
CA ASP A 22 2.03 25.80 10.17
C ASP A 22 2.34 25.66 11.68
N THR A 23 1.31 25.38 12.48
CA THR A 23 1.35 25.25 13.94
C THR A 23 1.54 23.82 14.44
N GLY A 24 1.51 22.81 13.55
CA GLY A 24 1.53 21.39 13.93
C GLY A 24 0.33 20.99 14.78
N LYS A 25 -0.79 21.73 14.65
CA LYS A 25 -2.06 21.46 15.33
C LYS A 25 -3.05 20.89 14.34
N CYS A 26 -3.90 19.97 14.82
CA CYS A 26 -5.00 19.43 14.04
C CYS A 26 -6.32 19.96 14.60
N TYR A 27 -7.30 20.20 13.73
CA TYR A 27 -8.56 20.84 14.10
C TYR A 27 -9.73 19.93 13.74
N GLY A 28 -10.65 19.78 14.68
CA GLY A 28 -11.92 19.09 14.50
C GLY A 28 -13.04 20.08 14.22
N VAL A 29 -13.98 19.68 13.39
CA VAL A 29 -15.19 20.43 13.04
C VAL A 29 -16.35 19.47 13.16
N SER A 30 -17.21 19.67 14.14
CA SER A 30 -18.48 18.95 14.20
C SER A 30 -19.52 19.64 13.32
N PHE A 31 -20.57 18.89 12.95
CA PHE A 31 -21.77 19.44 12.35
C PHE A 31 -22.39 20.61 13.14
N THR A 32 -22.16 20.70 14.46
CA THR A 32 -22.68 21.79 15.31
C THR A 32 -22.00 23.14 15.06
N SER A 33 -21.05 23.24 14.11
CA SER A 33 -20.30 24.46 13.78
C SER A 33 -19.26 24.86 14.83
N ASP A 34 -19.03 24.02 15.82
CA ASP A 34 -18.02 24.24 16.83
C ASP A 34 -16.69 23.68 16.31
N ALA A 35 -15.78 24.57 15.94
CA ALA A 35 -14.39 24.20 15.77
C ALA A 35 -13.81 23.89 17.16
N PHE A 36 -13.19 22.73 17.30
CA PHE A 36 -12.48 22.35 18.51
C PHE A 36 -11.06 21.91 18.18
N GLU A 37 -10.12 22.25 19.06
CA GLU A 37 -8.76 21.77 18.92
C GLU A 37 -8.74 20.26 19.23
N ILE A 38 -8.19 19.48 18.30
CA ILE A 38 -7.92 18.07 18.54
C ILE A 38 -6.48 17.99 19.02
N GLU A 39 -6.25 17.15 20.04
CA GLU A 39 -4.97 16.91 20.70
C GLU A 39 -3.76 17.09 19.74
N GLN A 40 -2.78 17.88 20.17
CA GLN A 40 -1.61 18.17 19.36
C GLN A 40 -0.76 16.90 19.17
N LEU A 41 -0.86 16.27 18.01
CA LEU A 41 0.00 15.17 17.62
C LEU A 41 1.16 15.72 16.80
N ARG A 42 2.38 15.30 17.14
CA ARG A 42 3.61 15.71 16.44
C ARG A 42 4.16 14.56 15.62
N SER A 43 4.46 14.85 14.37
CA SER A 43 5.16 13.98 13.43
C SER A 43 5.82 14.88 12.39
N ASN A 44 6.95 14.44 11.84
CA ASN A 44 7.62 15.13 10.74
C ASN A 44 6.93 14.86 9.38
N HIS A 45 5.90 14.02 9.37
CA HIS A 45 5.22 13.53 8.17
C HIS A 45 3.71 13.61 8.34
N GLU A 46 3.05 14.28 7.40
CA GLU A 46 1.61 14.60 7.45
C GLU A 46 0.74 13.34 7.40
N GLU A 47 1.13 12.33 6.61
CA GLU A 47 0.38 11.09 6.43
C GLU A 47 0.32 10.28 7.72
N THR A 48 1.41 10.32 8.51
CA THR A 48 1.46 9.65 9.81
C THR A 48 0.52 10.31 10.82
N LEU A 49 0.36 11.64 10.77
CA LEU A 49 -0.57 12.36 11.65
C LEU A 49 -2.01 11.93 11.38
N ILE A 50 -2.40 11.80 10.11
CA ILE A 50 -3.73 11.33 9.71
C ILE A 50 -4.04 10.02 10.44
N TRP A 51 -3.14 9.03 10.35
CA TRP A 51 -3.38 7.71 10.94
C TRP A 51 -3.35 7.70 12.47
N LEU A 52 -2.52 8.54 13.11
CA LEU A 52 -2.55 8.70 14.55
C LEU A 52 -3.90 9.29 15.03
N HIS A 53 -4.44 10.28 14.32
CA HIS A 53 -5.77 10.82 14.60
C HIS A 53 -6.89 9.80 14.37
N VAL A 54 -6.82 9.08 13.24
CA VAL A 54 -7.76 7.99 12.93
C VAL A 54 -7.77 6.95 14.06
N ASN A 55 -6.59 6.55 14.56
CA ASN A 55 -6.45 5.59 15.65
C ASN A 55 -7.07 6.09 16.96
N LYS A 56 -6.74 7.32 17.37
CA LYS A 56 -7.26 7.91 18.62
C LYS A 56 -8.75 8.28 18.56
N SER A 57 -9.29 8.48 17.37
CA SER A 57 -10.68 8.90 17.21
C SER A 57 -11.66 7.85 17.75
N GLN A 58 -12.77 8.31 18.33
CA GLN A 58 -13.87 7.45 18.77
C GLN A 58 -14.77 6.96 17.64
N TYR A 59 -14.58 7.45 16.41
CA TYR A 59 -15.45 7.17 15.28
C TYR A 59 -15.16 5.79 14.67
N SER A 60 -16.23 5.09 14.29
CA SER A 60 -16.17 3.79 13.61
C SER A 60 -16.23 3.92 12.10
N ASN A 61 -16.84 4.96 11.55
CA ASN A 61 -16.87 5.24 10.12
C ASN A 61 -16.03 6.49 9.85
N ILE A 62 -15.00 6.36 9.03
CA ILE A 62 -13.99 7.38 8.83
C ILE A 62 -13.80 7.61 7.34
N LEU A 63 -13.89 8.87 6.92
CA LEU A 63 -13.50 9.32 5.60
C LEU A 63 -12.18 10.08 5.71
N VAL A 64 -11.15 9.56 5.06
CA VAL A 64 -9.86 10.22 4.91
C VAL A 64 -9.83 10.89 3.54
N PHE A 65 -9.54 12.19 3.51
CA PHE A 65 -9.34 12.91 2.26
C PHE A 65 -7.84 13.11 2.02
N SER A 66 -7.27 12.38 1.06
CA SER A 66 -5.90 12.62 0.60
C SER A 66 -5.71 12.10 -0.83
N PRO A 67 -5.24 12.93 -1.77
CA PRO A 67 -4.85 12.47 -3.10
C PRO A 67 -3.54 11.67 -3.08
N ASP A 68 -2.81 11.70 -1.96
CA ASP A 68 -1.52 11.00 -1.83
C ASP A 68 -1.71 9.50 -1.65
N THR A 69 -0.93 8.73 -2.40
CA THR A 69 -0.95 7.28 -2.35
C THR A 69 -0.33 6.70 -1.09
N ASP A 70 0.61 7.41 -0.46
CA ASP A 70 1.28 7.00 0.78
C ASP A 70 0.26 6.77 1.90
N VAL A 71 -0.78 7.60 1.94
CA VAL A 71 -1.83 7.53 2.95
C VAL A 71 -2.47 6.15 2.97
N TYR A 72 -2.92 5.62 1.83
CA TYR A 72 -3.61 4.33 1.85
C TYR A 72 -2.67 3.13 2.03
N PHE A 73 -1.39 3.22 1.65
CA PHE A 73 -0.42 2.15 1.94
C PHE A 73 -0.04 2.09 3.43
N ILE A 74 0.08 3.23 4.10
CA ILE A 74 0.25 3.30 5.56
C ILE A 74 -1.01 2.77 6.26
N GLY A 75 -2.19 3.24 5.84
CA GLY A 75 -3.46 2.82 6.43
C GLY A 75 -3.72 1.32 6.31
N LEU A 76 -3.36 0.72 5.17
CA LEU A 76 -3.58 -0.70 4.90
C LEU A 76 -2.94 -1.60 5.97
N SER A 77 -1.72 -1.31 6.41
CA SER A 77 -1.04 -2.12 7.43
C SER A 77 -1.63 -1.96 8.84
N LEU A 78 -2.34 -0.87 9.09
CA LEU A 78 -2.97 -0.58 10.38
C LEU A 78 -4.36 -1.21 10.54
N ILE A 79 -5.04 -1.53 9.43
CA ILE A 79 -6.40 -2.11 9.45
C ILE A 79 -6.44 -3.51 10.02
N SER A 80 -5.39 -4.30 9.83
CA SER A 80 -5.33 -5.65 10.42
C SER A 80 -4.96 -5.66 11.91
N GLY A 81 -4.73 -4.48 12.51
CA GLY A 81 -4.37 -4.34 13.92
C GLY A 81 -5.15 -3.23 14.61
N PRO A 82 -4.50 -2.09 14.91
CA PRO A 82 -5.10 -1.03 15.73
C PRO A 82 -6.39 -0.44 15.16
N LEU A 83 -6.61 -0.52 13.86
CA LEU A 83 -7.79 0.05 13.19
C LEU A 83 -8.84 -1.00 12.78
N SER A 84 -8.74 -2.23 13.29
CA SER A 84 -9.61 -3.35 12.90
C SER A 84 -11.11 -3.13 13.17
N SER A 85 -11.47 -2.26 14.11
CA SER A 85 -12.85 -1.90 14.44
C SER A 85 -13.41 -0.73 13.62
N LYS A 86 -12.61 -0.15 12.70
CA LYS A 86 -12.97 1.03 11.92
C LYS A 86 -13.25 0.65 10.47
N ASN A 87 -14.26 1.29 9.90
CA ASN A 87 -14.61 1.27 8.48
C ASN A 87 -14.06 2.55 7.83
N ILE A 88 -13.11 2.41 6.92
CA ILE A 88 -12.28 3.50 6.44
C ILE A 88 -12.38 3.63 4.92
N LEU A 89 -12.89 4.79 4.48
CA LEU A 89 -12.89 5.21 3.09
C LEU A 89 -11.78 6.25 2.88
N VAL A 90 -10.98 6.08 1.84
CA VAL A 90 -10.00 7.09 1.40
C VAL A 90 -10.49 7.67 0.09
N GLN A 91 -10.73 8.99 0.04
CA GLN A 91 -10.97 9.68 -1.22
C GLN A 91 -9.62 10.00 -1.88
N LYS A 92 -9.35 9.35 -3.01
CA LYS A 92 -8.03 9.36 -3.67
C LYS A 92 -7.86 10.44 -4.74
N ASN A 93 -8.87 11.27 -4.95
CA ASN A 93 -8.88 12.29 -6.00
C ASN A 93 -9.20 13.67 -5.42
N MET A 94 -8.85 14.72 -6.17
CA MET A 94 -9.04 16.10 -5.75
C MET A 94 -10.53 16.45 -5.57
N ILE A 95 -10.83 17.39 -4.67
CA ILE A 95 -12.21 17.81 -4.33
C ILE A 95 -12.99 18.28 -5.58
N ALA A 96 -12.31 18.88 -6.55
CA ALA A 96 -12.92 19.43 -7.78
C ALA A 96 -13.38 18.37 -8.79
N GLU A 97 -13.03 17.10 -8.58
CA GLU A 97 -13.34 15.99 -9.50
C GLU A 97 -14.45 15.09 -8.96
N ARG A 98 -15.04 14.25 -9.83
CA ARG A 98 -15.99 13.22 -9.42
C ARG A 98 -15.33 12.29 -8.39
N ALA A 99 -15.82 12.33 -7.16
CA ALA A 99 -15.22 11.63 -6.03
C ALA A 99 -14.99 10.13 -6.32
N GLN A 100 -13.77 9.69 -6.07
CA GLN A 100 -13.32 8.31 -6.18
C GLN A 100 -12.86 7.84 -4.81
N TYR A 101 -13.49 6.77 -4.32
CA TYR A 101 -13.23 6.23 -3.00
C TYR A 101 -12.53 4.87 -3.10
N LEU A 102 -11.58 4.66 -2.20
CA LEU A 102 -11.00 3.36 -1.90
C LEU A 102 -11.46 2.96 -0.51
N ASN A 103 -12.25 1.88 -0.42
CA ASN A 103 -12.53 1.25 0.87
C ASN A 103 -11.32 0.39 1.27
N LEU A 104 -10.62 0.81 2.32
CA LEU A 104 -9.42 0.10 2.74
C LEU A 104 -9.73 -1.25 3.38
N ASN A 105 -10.89 -1.39 4.03
CA ASN A 105 -11.34 -2.67 4.57
C ASN A 105 -11.60 -3.67 3.46
N ASP A 106 -12.27 -3.24 2.39
CA ASP A 106 -12.52 -4.08 1.21
C ASP A 106 -11.22 -4.43 0.48
N LEU A 107 -10.28 -3.49 0.39
CA LEU A 107 -8.95 -3.75 -0.17
C LEU A 107 -8.19 -4.82 0.64
N ALA A 108 -8.14 -4.66 1.98
CA ALA A 108 -7.48 -5.63 2.86
C ALA A 108 -8.11 -7.02 2.73
N HIS A 109 -9.45 -7.09 2.69
CA HIS A 109 -10.18 -8.33 2.51
C HIS A 109 -10.01 -8.95 1.11
N SER A 110 -9.90 -8.12 0.07
CA SER A 110 -9.68 -8.61 -1.30
C SER A 110 -8.28 -9.21 -1.45
N LEU A 111 -7.27 -8.57 -0.86
CA LEU A 111 -5.89 -9.05 -0.87
C LEU A 111 -5.75 -10.43 -0.21
N THR A 112 -6.44 -10.69 0.90
CA THR A 112 -6.35 -11.99 1.60
C THR A 112 -7.06 -13.14 0.88
N ARG A 113 -7.89 -12.84 -0.12
CA ARG A 113 -8.62 -13.84 -0.92
C ARG A 113 -7.97 -14.15 -2.26
N ASP A 114 -6.87 -13.50 -2.58
CA ASP A 114 -6.14 -13.74 -3.81
C ASP A 114 -5.37 -15.09 -3.72
N PRO A 115 -5.61 -16.04 -4.66
CA PRO A 115 -4.95 -17.33 -4.66
C PRO A 115 -3.42 -17.27 -4.70
N ASP A 116 -2.86 -16.26 -5.37
CA ASP A 116 -1.41 -16.14 -5.59
C ASP A 116 -0.64 -15.87 -4.28
N VAL A 117 -1.31 -15.32 -3.28
CA VAL A 117 -0.76 -14.96 -1.95
C VAL A 117 -1.30 -15.85 -0.84
N THR A 118 -1.91 -16.99 -1.19
CA THR A 118 -2.40 -17.97 -0.21
C THR A 118 -1.26 -18.40 0.72
N GLY A 119 -1.49 -18.27 2.04
CA GLY A 119 -0.52 -18.64 3.07
C GLY A 119 0.49 -17.55 3.44
N VAL A 120 0.52 -16.41 2.73
CA VAL A 120 1.35 -15.27 3.11
C VAL A 120 0.77 -14.62 4.38
N SER A 121 1.53 -14.64 5.47
CA SER A 121 1.11 -14.00 6.71
C SER A 121 1.24 -12.48 6.62
N ASN A 122 0.33 -11.75 7.29
CA ASN A 122 0.32 -10.29 7.37
C ASN A 122 0.56 -9.60 6.01
N LEU A 123 -0.24 -9.97 5.01
CA LEU A 123 -0.11 -9.50 3.64
C LEU A 123 -0.14 -7.96 3.53
N ALA A 124 -0.95 -7.29 4.36
CA ALA A 124 -0.98 -5.83 4.41
C ALA A 124 0.39 -5.21 4.73
N LYS A 125 1.13 -5.80 5.69
CA LYS A 125 2.50 -5.38 6.01
C LYS A 125 3.48 -5.75 4.90
N CYS A 126 3.33 -6.91 4.25
CA CYS A 126 4.13 -7.26 3.07
C CYS A 126 3.94 -6.23 1.94
N ILE A 127 2.70 -5.80 1.67
CA ILE A 127 2.37 -4.77 0.68
C ILE A 127 2.98 -3.41 1.05
N GLN A 128 2.95 -3.03 2.32
CA GLN A 128 3.62 -1.82 2.80
C GLN A 128 5.14 -1.89 2.58
N VAL A 129 5.76 -3.04 2.87
CA VAL A 129 7.20 -3.24 2.64
C VAL A 129 7.52 -3.19 1.15
N LEU A 130 6.70 -3.79 0.29
CA LEU A 130 6.84 -3.68 -1.17
C LEU A 130 6.73 -2.23 -1.65
N TYR A 131 5.79 -1.47 -1.11
CA TYR A 131 5.64 -0.06 -1.40
C TYR A 131 6.92 0.71 -1.08
N ILE A 132 7.47 0.51 0.12
CA ILE A 132 8.73 1.11 0.57
C ILE A 132 9.88 0.69 -0.36
N CYS A 133 10.08 -0.61 -0.58
CA CYS A 133 11.18 -1.12 -1.41
C CYS A 133 11.10 -0.68 -2.88
N SER A 134 9.89 -0.41 -3.38
CA SER A 134 9.69 0.13 -4.74
C SER A 134 10.02 1.63 -4.86
N GLY A 135 10.39 2.28 -3.75
CA GLY A 135 10.70 3.70 -3.64
C GLY A 135 9.52 4.51 -3.13
N CYS A 136 9.63 5.10 -1.96
CA CYS A 136 8.70 6.12 -1.44
C CYS A 136 9.53 7.33 -0.99
N ASP A 137 8.88 8.38 -0.50
CA ASP A 137 9.56 9.62 -0.08
C ASP A 137 10.61 9.40 1.03
N TYR A 138 10.59 8.23 1.66
CA TYR A 138 11.44 7.84 2.77
C TYR A 138 12.71 7.05 2.38
N VAL A 139 12.73 6.41 1.19
CA VAL A 139 13.83 5.52 0.80
C VAL A 139 14.14 5.60 -0.70
N SER A 140 15.41 5.40 -1.05
CA SER A 140 15.85 5.30 -2.44
C SER A 140 15.19 4.12 -3.18
N PHE A 141 15.14 4.20 -4.51
CA PHE A 141 14.50 3.19 -5.36
C PHE A 141 15.54 2.41 -6.19
N PHE A 142 15.12 1.23 -6.67
CA PHE A 142 15.91 0.41 -7.59
C PHE A 142 15.75 0.92 -9.03
N VAL A 143 16.82 1.50 -9.59
CA VAL A 143 16.80 2.07 -10.95
C VAL A 143 16.36 1.03 -11.97
N GLY A 144 15.39 1.41 -12.81
CA GLY A 144 14.87 0.55 -13.87
C GLY A 144 13.85 -0.50 -13.41
N PHE A 145 13.35 -0.42 -12.17
CA PHE A 145 12.25 -1.24 -11.67
C PHE A 145 11.14 -0.33 -11.12
N GLY A 146 10.00 -0.26 -11.81
CA GLY A 146 8.85 0.54 -11.37
C GLY A 146 7.97 -0.19 -10.34
N LYS A 147 7.12 0.55 -9.62
CA LYS A 147 6.17 0.01 -8.63
C LYS A 147 5.32 -1.14 -9.19
N ALA A 148 4.73 -0.97 -10.36
CA ALA A 148 3.93 -2.01 -11.01
C ALA A 148 4.74 -3.31 -11.25
N PHE A 149 6.03 -3.18 -11.58
CA PHE A 149 6.91 -4.33 -11.76
C PHE A 149 7.23 -5.01 -10.43
N PHE A 150 7.46 -4.25 -9.36
CA PHE A 150 7.59 -4.78 -7.99
C PHE A 150 6.38 -5.60 -7.58
N PHE A 151 5.19 -5.00 -7.67
CA PHE A 151 3.96 -5.64 -7.25
C PHE A 151 3.66 -6.88 -8.09
N SER A 152 3.66 -6.76 -9.42
CA SER A 152 3.38 -7.92 -10.29
C SER A 152 4.39 -9.06 -10.12
N THR A 153 5.65 -8.77 -9.83
CA THR A 153 6.65 -9.81 -9.52
C THR A 153 6.40 -10.45 -8.17
N PHE A 154 6.04 -9.66 -7.16
CA PHE A 154 5.67 -10.22 -5.86
C PHE A 154 4.49 -11.17 -5.97
N PHE A 155 3.36 -10.75 -6.57
CA PHE A 155 2.19 -11.61 -6.71
C PHE A 155 2.52 -12.89 -7.50
N GLN A 156 3.24 -12.77 -8.62
CA GLN A 156 3.62 -13.93 -9.43
C GLN A 156 4.52 -14.95 -8.70
N TYR A 157 5.36 -14.49 -7.76
CA TYR A 157 6.33 -15.34 -7.05
C TYR A 157 6.12 -15.33 -5.54
N ALA A 158 4.89 -15.09 -5.06
CA ALA A 158 4.65 -14.75 -3.65
C ALA A 158 5.05 -15.88 -2.71
N GLN A 159 4.83 -17.14 -3.10
CA GLN A 159 5.23 -18.31 -2.31
C GLN A 159 6.74 -18.42 -2.13
N PHE A 160 7.52 -18.15 -3.19
CA PHE A 160 8.97 -18.19 -3.13
C PHE A 160 9.52 -17.04 -2.29
N ILE A 161 9.04 -15.81 -2.56
CA ILE A 161 9.49 -14.59 -1.87
C ILE A 161 9.13 -14.64 -0.38
N SER A 162 7.94 -15.12 -0.04
CA SER A 162 7.43 -15.20 1.34
C SER A 162 7.84 -16.47 2.08
N GLY A 163 8.76 -17.26 1.52
CA GLY A 163 9.30 -18.44 2.20
C GLY A 163 8.30 -19.52 2.55
N LEU A 164 7.22 -19.65 1.77
CA LEU A 164 6.22 -20.70 1.96
C LEU A 164 6.70 -22.08 1.46
N GLN A 165 7.85 -22.13 0.79
CA GLN A 165 8.46 -23.37 0.31
C GLN A 165 9.25 -24.10 1.41
N PRO A 166 9.32 -25.44 1.36
CA PRO A 166 10.16 -26.21 2.28
C PRO A 166 11.60 -25.69 2.27
N LYS A 167 12.18 -25.50 3.47
CA LYS A 167 13.56 -25.00 3.71
C LYS A 167 13.79 -23.50 3.45
N SER A 168 12.77 -22.77 3.01
CA SER A 168 12.84 -21.31 2.99
C SER A 168 12.40 -20.73 4.33
N VAL A 169 13.06 -19.67 4.79
CA VAL A 169 12.72 -18.98 6.05
C VAL A 169 12.48 -17.51 5.78
N GLY A 170 11.63 -16.89 6.60
CA GLY A 170 11.36 -15.46 6.58
C GLY A 170 10.38 -14.97 5.52
N MET A 171 9.73 -13.86 5.86
CA MET A 171 8.71 -13.15 5.09
C MET A 171 9.03 -11.67 5.00
N LEU A 172 8.50 -10.98 3.99
CA LEU A 172 8.69 -9.52 3.86
C LEU A 172 8.13 -8.75 5.06
N CYS A 173 7.14 -9.29 5.76
CA CYS A 173 6.57 -8.67 6.97
C CYS A 173 7.46 -8.76 8.22
N ASP A 174 8.59 -9.49 8.18
CA ASP A 174 9.47 -9.76 9.31
C ASP A 174 10.45 -8.60 9.58
N THR A 175 9.88 -7.42 9.85
CA THR A 175 10.64 -6.17 10.05
C THR A 175 11.07 -5.91 11.50
N SER A 176 10.84 -6.85 12.42
CA SER A 176 11.20 -6.65 13.83
C SER A 176 12.72 -6.82 14.04
N PRO A 177 13.32 -6.19 15.07
CA PRO A 177 14.75 -6.38 15.36
C PRO A 177 15.17 -7.85 15.54
N ASN A 178 14.26 -8.69 16.05
CA ASN A 178 14.50 -10.11 16.31
C ASN A 178 14.33 -11.00 15.08
N SER A 179 13.70 -10.51 14.03
CA SER A 179 13.38 -11.26 12.79
C SER A 179 14.03 -10.62 11.55
N LYS A 180 14.91 -9.64 11.73
CA LYS A 180 15.43 -8.80 10.64
C LYS A 180 16.19 -9.62 9.59
N ASP A 181 16.89 -10.67 10.01
CA ASP A 181 17.70 -11.49 9.10
C ASP A 181 16.78 -12.34 8.20
N ASP A 182 15.69 -12.87 8.76
CA ASP A 182 14.65 -13.59 8.03
C ASP A 182 13.94 -12.66 7.02
N GLY A 183 13.57 -11.45 7.45
CA GLY A 183 13.00 -10.43 6.57
C GLY A 183 13.95 -10.02 5.45
N PHE A 184 15.26 -9.93 5.75
CA PHE A 184 16.29 -9.64 4.76
C PHE A 184 16.43 -10.78 3.72
N LEU A 185 16.32 -12.05 4.13
CA LEU A 185 16.31 -13.18 3.19
C LEU A 185 15.09 -13.14 2.25
N ALA A 186 13.91 -12.76 2.75
CA ALA A 186 12.73 -12.52 1.91
C ALA A 186 12.96 -11.36 0.92
N PHE A 187 13.57 -10.28 1.38
CA PHE A 187 13.94 -9.15 0.53
C PHE A 187 14.93 -9.56 -0.58
N LEU A 188 15.97 -10.33 -0.27
CA LEU A 188 16.91 -10.82 -1.30
C LEU A 188 16.21 -11.67 -2.36
N ARG A 189 15.24 -12.51 -1.97
CA ARG A 189 14.43 -13.29 -2.92
C ARG A 189 13.55 -12.41 -3.80
N LEU A 190 12.97 -11.34 -3.25
CA LEU A 190 12.24 -10.34 -4.03
C LEU A 190 13.16 -9.71 -5.09
N ILE A 191 14.33 -9.19 -4.68
CA ILE A 191 15.28 -8.55 -5.61
C ILE A 191 15.79 -9.55 -6.67
N GLY A 192 16.11 -10.77 -6.28
CA GLY A 192 16.49 -11.84 -7.21
C GLY A 192 15.39 -12.15 -8.21
N SER A 193 14.13 -12.22 -7.77
CA SER A 193 12.96 -12.45 -8.64
C SER A 193 12.75 -11.30 -9.63
N LEU A 194 12.93 -10.05 -9.18
CA LEU A 194 12.84 -8.86 -10.04
C LEU A 194 13.91 -8.89 -11.13
N TYR A 195 15.16 -9.15 -10.73
CA TYR A 195 16.28 -9.23 -11.67
C TYR A 195 16.08 -10.36 -12.67
N PHE A 196 15.75 -11.57 -12.19
CA PHE A 196 15.48 -12.72 -13.05
C PHE A 196 14.36 -12.43 -14.06
N LYS A 197 13.22 -11.88 -13.60
CA LYS A 197 12.09 -11.58 -14.49
C LYS A 197 12.45 -10.52 -15.54
N LYS A 198 13.24 -9.51 -15.18
CA LYS A 198 13.66 -8.45 -16.10
C LYS A 198 14.63 -8.96 -17.16
N HIS A 199 15.50 -9.90 -16.80
CA HIS A 199 16.58 -10.42 -17.65
C HIS A 199 16.33 -11.86 -18.13
N ILE A 200 15.08 -12.34 -18.09
CA ILE A 200 14.75 -13.75 -18.34
C ILE A 200 15.26 -14.27 -19.70
N THR A 201 15.30 -13.40 -20.71
CA THR A 201 15.80 -13.71 -22.07
C THR A 201 17.30 -14.01 -22.09
N GLU A 202 18.07 -13.47 -21.14
CA GLU A 202 19.52 -13.72 -21.01
C GLU A 202 19.78 -15.06 -20.31
N PHE A 203 18.88 -15.49 -19.42
CA PHE A 203 18.98 -16.76 -18.69
C PHE A 203 18.46 -17.96 -19.49
N LEU A 204 17.51 -17.74 -20.40
CA LEU A 204 16.88 -18.79 -21.20
C LEU A 204 17.02 -18.50 -22.70
N PRO A 205 18.26 -18.44 -23.25
CA PRO A 205 18.48 -18.14 -24.66
C PRO A 205 17.74 -19.11 -25.58
N GLU A 206 17.60 -20.38 -25.19
CA GLU A 206 16.97 -21.44 -25.99
C GLU A 206 15.44 -21.29 -26.13
N PHE A 207 14.77 -20.64 -25.17
CA PHE A 207 13.31 -20.42 -25.22
C PHE A 207 12.94 -19.30 -26.20
N VAL A 208 13.80 -18.30 -26.36
CA VAL A 208 13.66 -17.25 -27.38
C VAL A 208 13.78 -17.87 -28.76
N THR A 209 14.69 -18.82 -28.94
CA THR A 209 14.83 -19.55 -30.20
C THR A 209 13.55 -20.34 -30.53
N LEU A 210 12.96 -21.05 -29.56
CA LEU A 210 11.74 -21.84 -29.81
C LEU A 210 10.52 -20.97 -30.18
N VAL A 211 10.27 -19.86 -29.45
CA VAL A 211 9.17 -18.94 -29.77
C VAL A 211 9.40 -18.21 -31.10
N THR A 212 10.66 -17.88 -31.41
CA THR A 212 11.03 -17.29 -32.71
C THR A 212 10.84 -18.29 -33.85
N TYR A 213 11.27 -19.54 -33.67
CA TYR A 213 11.04 -20.62 -34.63
C TYR A 213 9.54 -20.88 -34.82
N LEU A 214 8.74 -20.93 -33.76
CA LEU A 214 7.30 -21.10 -33.87
C LEU A 214 6.64 -19.93 -34.60
N LYS A 215 7.01 -18.67 -34.30
CA LYS A 215 6.51 -17.50 -35.05
C LYS A 215 6.91 -17.54 -36.53
N MET A 216 8.15 -17.91 -36.85
CA MET A 216 8.59 -18.09 -38.24
C MET A 216 7.86 -19.24 -38.93
N PHE A 217 7.57 -20.32 -38.21
CA PHE A 217 6.83 -21.47 -38.75
C PHE A 217 5.37 -21.10 -39.04
N PHE A 218 4.69 -20.37 -38.15
CA PHE A 218 3.30 -19.95 -38.36
C PHE A 218 3.15 -18.85 -39.43
N ILE A 219 4.15 -17.98 -39.62
CA ILE A 219 4.14 -16.98 -40.71
C ILE A 219 4.33 -17.66 -42.09
N ASN A 220 5.10 -18.74 -42.17
CA ASN A 220 5.34 -19.46 -43.43
C ASN A 220 4.24 -20.47 -43.80
N VAL A 221 3.25 -20.71 -42.92
CA VAL A 221 2.10 -21.59 -43.20
C VAL A 221 0.89 -20.80 -43.74
N GLN A 222 0.99 -19.47 -43.84
CA GLN A 222 -0.07 -18.59 -44.36
C GLN A 222 0.24 -17.98 -45.75
N ASN A 223 1.31 -18.40 -46.42
CA ASN A 223 1.60 -18.12 -47.84
C ASN A 223 1.59 -19.41 -48.65
#